data_AF-A0A258VUE0-F1
#
_entry.id   AF-A0A258VUE0-F1
#
_cell.length_a   1.000
_cell.length_b   1.000
_cell.length_c   1.000
_cell.angle_alpha   90.00
_cell.angle_beta   90.00
_cell.angle_gamma   90.00
#
_symmetry.space_group_name_H-M   'P 1'
#
loop_
_entity.id
_entity.type
_entity.pdbx_description
1 polymer ?
#
loop_
_entity_poly.entity_id
_entity_poly.type
_entity_poly.pdbx_seq_one_letter_code
_entity_poly.pdbx_strand_id
1 'polypeptide(L)'
;MKLLLFFSLSLFLISCQTNMARQFERITPGTDKDAVLDRLGSPRNITRMNGEDRWYYLYYQDEIRQQKEVHFKDGVVIYVGDKKKPTPEIDPVAVDTKNAEVEKQLEDESQRKKEASKNAYTNYMKYQKKLKKEDEVQYLPEFESVE
;
A
#
# COMPACT_ATOMS: atom_id res chain seq x y z
N MET A 1 -13.24 52.20 -28.84
CA MET A 1 -13.08 52.03 -27.37
C MET A 1 -13.29 50.60 -26.87
N LYS A 2 -14.30 49.83 -27.31
CA LYS A 2 -14.52 48.44 -26.84
C LYS A 2 -13.33 47.48 -27.13
N LEU A 3 -12.59 47.67 -28.23
CA LEU A 3 -11.44 46.82 -28.59
C LEU A 3 -10.24 46.97 -27.64
N LEU A 4 -10.03 48.17 -27.07
CA LEU A 4 -8.95 48.44 -26.10
C LEU A 4 -9.20 47.78 -24.74
N LEU A 5 -10.47 47.66 -24.36
CA LEU A 5 -10.89 47.02 -23.11
C LEU A 5 -10.64 45.51 -23.13
N PHE A 6 -10.90 44.85 -24.27
CA PHE A 6 -10.58 43.42 -24.45
C PHE A 6 -9.08 43.14 -24.49
N PHE A 7 -8.27 44.04 -25.05
CA PHE A 7 -6.81 43.89 -25.09
C PHE A 7 -6.16 44.05 -23.71
N SER A 8 -6.73 44.89 -22.83
CA SER A 8 -6.25 45.03 -21.45
C SER A 8 -6.54 43.79 -20.59
N LEU A 9 -7.64 43.08 -20.87
CA LEU A 9 -8.07 41.92 -20.08
C LEU A 9 -7.28 40.65 -20.44
N SER A 10 -6.79 40.52 -21.68
CA SER A 10 -6.00 39.35 -22.12
C SER A 10 -4.58 39.33 -21.56
N LEU A 11 -4.00 40.49 -21.22
CA LEU A 11 -2.66 40.61 -20.64
C LEU A 11 -2.56 40.03 -19.22
N PHE A 12 -3.68 39.93 -18.48
CA PHE A 12 -3.69 39.37 -17.13
C PHE A 12 -3.72 37.83 -17.09
N LEU A 13 -3.93 37.16 -18.21
CA LEU A 13 -3.99 35.69 -18.26
C LEU A 13 -2.63 35.02 -18.54
N ILE A 14 -1.56 35.78 -18.76
CA ILE A 14 -0.29 35.26 -19.31
C ILE A 14 0.77 34.92 -18.23
N SER A 15 0.50 35.07 -16.92
CA SER A 15 1.61 34.99 -15.94
C SER A 15 1.31 34.28 -14.63
N CYS A 16 1.19 32.95 -14.68
CA CYS A 16 1.49 32.13 -13.50
C CYS A 16 2.02 30.73 -13.86
N GLN A 17 2.96 30.64 -14.81
CA GLN A 17 3.75 29.41 -14.97
C GLN A 17 4.89 29.44 -13.96
N THR A 18 4.59 29.03 -12.71
CA THR A 18 5.60 28.91 -11.67
C THR A 18 6.56 27.79 -12.02
N ASN A 19 7.85 28.11 -12.14
CA ASN A 19 8.87 27.11 -12.43
C ASN A 19 9.15 26.26 -11.18
N MET A 20 8.57 25.06 -11.15
CA MET A 20 8.69 24.11 -10.05
C MET A 20 10.14 23.70 -9.77
N ALA A 21 11.00 23.60 -10.79
CA ALA A 21 12.41 23.24 -10.62
C ALA A 21 13.15 24.25 -9.72
N ARG A 22 12.90 25.55 -9.93
CA ARG A 22 13.47 26.62 -9.08
C ARG A 22 12.89 26.62 -7.66
N GLN A 23 11.67 26.13 -7.47
CA GLN A 23 11.10 26.01 -6.13
C GLN A 23 11.79 24.91 -5.33
N PHE A 24 12.18 23.80 -5.98
CA PHE A 24 12.95 22.73 -5.34
C PHE A 24 14.32 23.20 -4.83
N GLU A 25 15.00 24.07 -5.58
CA GLU A 25 16.30 24.65 -5.16
C GLU A 25 16.21 25.45 -3.85
N ARG A 26 15.01 25.91 -3.49
CA ARG A 26 14.75 26.67 -2.26
C ARG A 26 14.40 25.79 -1.06
N ILE A 27 14.24 24.48 -1.26
CA ILE A 27 13.99 23.54 -0.17
C ILE A 27 15.33 22.90 0.21
N THR A 28 15.76 23.15 1.43
CA THR A 28 16.98 22.58 1.99
C THR A 28 16.66 21.66 3.17
N PRO A 29 17.54 20.70 3.51
CA PRO A 29 17.43 19.97 4.76
C PRO A 29 17.26 20.93 5.95
N GLY A 30 16.38 20.58 6.89
CA GLY A 30 15.95 21.41 8.01
C GLY A 30 14.70 22.27 7.73
N THR A 31 14.19 22.32 6.49
CA THR A 31 12.93 23.04 6.20
C THR A 31 11.75 22.32 6.86
N ASP A 32 10.83 23.06 7.48
CA ASP A 32 9.61 22.49 8.04
C ASP A 32 8.66 21.97 6.97
N LYS A 33 7.93 20.91 7.31
CA LYS A 33 6.94 20.27 6.42
C LYS A 33 5.89 21.24 5.89
N ASP A 34 5.41 22.17 6.72
CA ASP A 34 4.44 23.17 6.32
C ASP A 34 5.04 24.18 5.34
N ALA A 35 6.28 24.62 5.56
CA ALA A 35 6.99 25.49 4.64
C ALA A 35 7.25 24.81 3.27
N VAL A 36 7.37 23.48 3.23
CA VAL A 36 7.42 22.73 1.97
C VAL A 36 6.07 22.75 1.26
N LEU A 37 4.95 22.55 1.98
CA LEU A 37 3.61 22.63 1.40
C LEU A 37 3.31 24.01 0.84
N ASP A 38 3.70 25.07 1.54
CA ASP A 38 3.48 26.45 1.07
C ASP A 38 4.26 26.76 -0.21
N ARG A 39 5.44 26.13 -0.39
CA ARG A 39 6.33 26.39 -1.52
C ARG A 39 6.06 25.49 -2.72
N LEU A 40 5.84 24.19 -2.51
CA LEU A 40 5.70 23.18 -3.55
C LEU A 40 4.25 22.74 -3.78
N GLY A 41 3.35 23.09 -2.86
CA GLY A 41 1.99 22.56 -2.84
C GLY A 41 1.92 21.11 -2.39
N SER A 42 0.74 20.52 -2.58
CA SER A 42 0.47 19.14 -2.20
C SER A 42 1.27 18.16 -3.08
N PRO A 43 1.95 17.18 -2.47
CA PRO A 43 2.64 16.14 -3.23
C PRO A 43 1.65 15.24 -3.97
N ARG A 44 2.13 14.58 -5.03
CA ARG A 44 1.30 13.64 -5.80
C ARG A 44 1.12 12.31 -5.08
N ASN A 45 2.13 11.89 -4.33
CA ASN A 45 2.08 10.66 -3.53
C ASN A 45 2.86 10.87 -2.23
N ILE A 46 2.37 10.26 -1.16
CA ILE A 46 2.94 10.28 0.19
C ILE A 46 3.09 8.83 0.64
N THR A 47 4.31 8.44 0.96
CA THR A 47 4.61 7.11 1.52
C THR A 47 5.33 7.29 2.85
N ARG A 48 5.02 6.45 3.84
CA ARG A 48 5.78 6.39 5.09
C ARG A 48 6.57 5.09 5.16
N MET A 49 7.88 5.17 5.39
CA MET A 49 8.76 3.99 5.49
C MET A 49 9.89 4.27 6.49
N ASN A 50 10.18 3.32 7.39
CA ASN A 50 11.25 3.44 8.38
C ASN A 50 11.16 4.70 9.27
N GLY A 51 9.95 5.18 9.57
CA GLY A 51 9.74 6.40 10.35
C GLY A 51 9.95 7.70 9.57
N GLU A 52 10.21 7.62 8.26
CA GLU A 52 10.34 8.78 7.36
C GLU A 52 9.07 8.95 6.52
N ASP A 53 8.62 10.18 6.34
CA ASP A 53 7.61 10.52 5.34
C ASP A 53 8.32 10.86 4.03
N ARG A 54 7.88 10.28 2.92
CA ARG A 54 8.45 10.48 1.58
C ARG A 54 7.40 11.04 0.67
N TRP A 55 7.64 12.25 0.18
CA TRP A 55 6.74 12.97 -0.71
C TRP A 55 7.31 12.96 -2.11
N TYR A 56 6.45 12.63 -3.07
CA TYR A 56 6.82 12.56 -4.48
C TYR A 56 6.14 13.66 -5.25
N TYR A 57 6.95 14.43 -5.95
CA TYR A 57 6.51 15.50 -6.82
C TYR A 57 6.85 15.17 -8.26
N LEU A 58 5.89 15.49 -9.13
CA LEU A 58 6.02 15.26 -10.56
C LEU A 58 5.72 16.56 -11.28
N TYR A 59 6.65 17.00 -12.12
CA TYR A 59 6.48 18.18 -12.96
C TYR A 59 7.11 17.96 -14.33
N TYR A 60 6.78 18.84 -15.27
CA TYR A 60 7.36 18.86 -16.60
C TYR A 60 8.25 20.08 -16.75
N GLN A 61 9.45 19.87 -17.25
CA GLN A 61 10.39 20.92 -17.62
C GLN A 61 10.85 20.62 -19.04
N ASP A 62 10.61 21.56 -19.96
CA ASP A 62 10.94 21.42 -21.39
C ASP A 62 10.39 20.11 -21.99
N GLU A 63 9.12 19.81 -21.70
CA GLU A 63 8.41 18.57 -22.08
C GLU A 63 8.94 17.28 -21.44
N ILE A 64 10.03 17.35 -20.68
CA ILE A 64 10.62 16.23 -19.96
C ILE A 64 9.96 16.11 -18.59
N ARG A 65 9.39 14.92 -18.33
CA ARG A 65 8.83 14.57 -17.03
C ARG A 65 9.95 14.40 -16.01
N GLN A 66 9.96 15.27 -15.01
CA GLN A 66 10.86 15.23 -13.86
C GLN A 66 10.15 14.65 -12.63
N GLN A 67 10.89 13.88 -11.83
CA GLN A 67 10.41 13.36 -10.56
C GLN A 67 11.41 13.68 -9.45
N LYS A 68 10.97 14.46 -8.47
CA LYS A 68 11.71 14.80 -7.26
C LYS A 68 11.04 14.18 -6.05
N GLU A 69 11.83 13.92 -5.03
CA GLU A 69 11.35 13.46 -3.74
C GLU A 69 11.87 14.34 -2.60
N VAL A 70 11.02 14.49 -1.58
CA VAL A 70 11.34 15.17 -0.33
C VAL A 70 11.08 14.18 0.79
N HIS A 71 12.09 13.90 1.60
CA HIS A 71 11.95 13.02 2.76
C HIS A 71 11.94 13.86 4.03
N PHE A 72 11.07 13.49 4.95
CA PHE A 72 10.89 14.13 6.24
C PHE A 72 11.11 13.15 7.36
N LYS A 73 11.65 13.64 8.46
CA LYS A 73 11.73 12.95 9.73
C LYS A 73 11.40 13.95 10.82
N ASP A 74 10.52 13.58 11.75
CA ASP A 74 10.10 14.46 12.85
C ASP A 74 9.59 15.85 12.40
N GLY A 75 8.92 15.90 11.24
CA GLY A 75 8.33 17.13 10.69
C GLY A 75 9.30 18.03 9.91
N VAL A 76 10.58 17.67 9.82
CA VAL A 76 11.60 18.46 9.09
C VAL A 76 12.16 17.69 7.90
N VAL A 77 12.55 18.42 6.85
CA VAL A 77 13.17 17.85 5.65
C VAL A 77 14.55 17.30 5.99
N ILE A 78 14.81 16.04 5.64
CA ILE A 78 16.14 15.40 5.76
C ILE A 78 16.79 15.17 4.39
N TYR A 79 16.00 15.14 3.32
CA TYR A 79 16.48 14.90 1.96
C TYR A 79 15.59 15.60 0.94
N VAL A 80 16.21 16.18 -0.07
CA VAL A 80 15.57 16.72 -1.27
C VAL A 80 16.41 16.31 -2.46
N GLY A 81 15.80 15.72 -3.47
CA GLY A 81 16.58 15.33 -4.65
C GLY A 81 15.78 14.57 -5.69
N ASP A 82 16.52 14.02 -6.65
CA ASP A 82 15.96 13.05 -7.59
C ASP A 82 15.53 11.79 -6.85
N LYS A 83 14.59 11.05 -7.44
CA LYS A 83 14.21 9.73 -6.93
C LYS A 83 15.48 8.92 -6.71
N LYS A 84 15.79 8.58 -5.44
CA LYS A 84 16.83 7.61 -5.13
C LYS A 84 16.51 6.37 -5.94
N LYS A 85 17.38 6.06 -6.91
CA LYS A 85 17.35 4.75 -7.55
C LYS A 85 17.44 3.74 -6.39
N PRO A 86 16.62 2.69 -6.35
CA PRO A 86 16.84 1.63 -5.38
C PRO A 86 18.31 1.26 -5.50
N THR A 87 19.06 1.40 -4.41
CA THR A 87 20.48 1.08 -4.40
C THR A 87 20.60 -0.35 -4.92
N PRO A 88 21.37 -0.63 -5.98
CA PRO A 88 21.50 -1.98 -6.53
C PRO A 88 22.32 -2.91 -5.61
N GLU A 89 22.37 -2.62 -4.31
CA GLU A 89 23.19 -3.34 -3.33
C GLU A 89 22.40 -4.43 -2.59
N ILE A 90 21.14 -4.66 -2.98
CA ILE A 90 20.51 -5.94 -2.64
C ILE A 90 20.85 -6.86 -3.81
N ASP A 91 21.84 -7.72 -3.58
CA ASP A 91 22.12 -8.85 -4.45
C ASP A 91 20.79 -9.50 -4.86
N PRO A 92 20.44 -9.54 -6.15
CA PRO A 92 19.21 -10.18 -6.62
C PRO A 92 19.01 -11.58 -6.02
N VAL A 93 20.12 -12.31 -5.77
CA VAL A 93 20.12 -13.62 -5.12
C VAL A 93 19.64 -13.55 -3.67
N ALA A 94 19.99 -12.50 -2.93
CA ALA A 94 19.53 -12.29 -1.55
C ALA A 94 18.04 -11.94 -1.47
N VAL A 95 17.49 -11.28 -2.50
CA VAL A 95 16.04 -11.02 -2.60
C VAL A 95 15.30 -12.30 -2.93
N ASP A 96 15.77 -13.07 -3.91
CA ASP A 96 15.13 -14.30 -4.36
C ASP A 96 15.12 -15.35 -3.26
N THR A 97 16.21 -15.51 -2.51
CA THR A 97 16.28 -16.41 -1.35
C THR A 97 15.29 -16.03 -0.26
N LYS A 98 15.20 -14.73 0.09
CA LYS A 98 14.24 -14.26 1.08
C LYS A 98 12.80 -14.43 0.63
N ASN A 99 12.50 -14.21 -0.65
CA ASN A 99 11.17 -14.42 -1.20
C ASN A 99 10.79 -15.90 -1.17
N ALA A 100 11.70 -16.80 -1.55
CA ALA A 100 11.48 -18.24 -1.50
C ALA A 100 11.23 -18.75 -0.06
N GLU A 101 11.93 -18.19 0.94
CA GLU A 101 11.68 -18.51 2.35
C GLU A 101 10.28 -18.08 2.80
N VAL A 102 9.85 -16.88 2.40
CA VAL A 102 8.52 -16.35 2.72
C VAL A 102 7.41 -17.16 2.03
N GLU A 103 7.60 -17.52 0.76
CA GLU A 103 6.66 -18.38 0.03
C GLU A 103 6.50 -19.74 0.70
N LYS A 104 7.60 -20.37 1.11
CA LYS A 104 7.57 -21.65 1.83
C LYS A 104 6.81 -21.56 3.15
N GLN A 105 7.01 -20.50 3.93
CA GLN A 105 6.26 -20.29 5.18
C GLN A 105 4.76 -20.11 4.93
N LEU A 106 4.39 -19.35 3.89
CA LEU A 106 3.00 -19.16 3.47
C LEU A 106 2.34 -20.46 3.02
N GLU A 107 3.07 -21.30 2.29
CA GLU A 107 2.59 -22.63 1.90
C GLU A 107 2.37 -23.53 3.12
N ASP A 108 3.34 -23.60 4.04
CA ASP A 108 3.25 -24.40 5.26
C ASP A 108 2.06 -23.95 6.13
N GLU A 109 1.86 -22.64 6.31
CA GLU A 109 0.70 -22.09 7.03
C GLU A 109 -0.62 -22.43 6.34
N SER A 110 -0.67 -22.33 5.01
CA SER A 110 -1.84 -22.67 4.21
C SER A 110 -2.21 -24.14 4.35
N GLN A 111 -1.22 -25.03 4.31
CA GLN A 111 -1.42 -26.47 4.54
C GLN A 111 -1.93 -26.74 5.95
N ARG A 112 -1.31 -26.15 6.98
CA ARG A 112 -1.77 -26.28 8.37
C ARG A 112 -3.21 -25.81 8.57
N LYS A 113 -3.59 -24.68 7.95
CA LYS A 113 -4.98 -24.17 7.99
C LYS A 113 -5.95 -25.12 7.30
N LYS A 114 -5.58 -25.70 6.15
CA LYS A 114 -6.40 -26.71 5.45
C LYS A 114 -6.61 -27.96 6.28
N GLU A 115 -5.55 -28.48 6.90
CA GLU A 115 -5.62 -29.66 7.78
C GLU A 115 -6.46 -29.38 9.03
N ALA A 116 -6.24 -28.25 9.70
CA ALA A 116 -7.04 -27.83 10.84
C ALA A 116 -8.53 -27.71 10.48
N SER A 117 -8.84 -27.14 9.32
CA SER A 117 -10.22 -27.03 8.82
C SER A 117 -10.84 -28.40 8.53
N LYS A 118 -10.09 -29.33 7.92
CA LYS A 118 -10.55 -30.70 7.65
C LYS A 118 -10.82 -31.48 8.95
N ASN A 119 -9.95 -31.33 9.93
CA ASN A 119 -10.10 -31.95 11.24
C ASN A 119 -11.29 -31.36 12.02
N ALA A 120 -11.48 -30.03 11.96
CA ALA A 120 -12.64 -29.38 12.56
C ALA A 120 -13.96 -29.89 11.94
N TYR A 121 -14.03 -30.01 10.62
CA TYR A 121 -15.20 -30.52 9.91
C TYR A 121 -15.52 -31.98 10.27
N THR A 122 -14.50 -32.85 10.27
CA THR A 122 -14.70 -34.27 10.62
C THR A 122 -15.15 -34.46 12.06
N ASN A 123 -14.58 -33.69 13.00
CA ASN A 123 -15.01 -33.67 14.40
C ASN A 123 -16.47 -33.20 14.55
N TYR A 124 -16.86 -32.15 13.82
CA TYR A 124 -18.23 -31.66 13.80
C TYR A 124 -19.21 -32.73 13.28
N MET A 125 -18.87 -33.40 12.17
CA MET A 125 -19.71 -34.47 11.61
C MET A 125 -19.85 -35.66 12.58
N LYS A 126 -18.78 -36.03 13.29
CA LYS A 126 -18.82 -37.08 14.30
C LYS A 126 -19.72 -36.70 15.48
N TYR A 127 -19.66 -35.44 15.91
CA TYR A 127 -20.56 -34.92 16.95
C TYR A 127 -22.04 -34.94 16.50
N GLN A 128 -22.32 -34.52 15.26
CA GLN A 128 -23.67 -34.55 14.70
C GLN A 128 -24.25 -35.98 14.62
N LYS A 129 -23.47 -36.97 14.18
CA LYS A 129 -23.89 -38.38 14.17
C LYS A 129 -24.26 -38.89 15.57
N LYS A 130 -23.45 -38.54 16.58
CA LYS A 130 -23.74 -38.88 17.99
C LYS A 130 -25.05 -38.27 18.47
N LEU A 131 -25.32 -37.00 18.17
CA LEU A 131 -26.57 -36.34 18.56
C LEU A 131 -27.80 -37.01 17.92
N LYS A 132 -27.68 -37.43 16.67
CA LYS A 132 -28.78 -38.08 15.94
C LYS A 132 -29.01 -39.55 16.33
N LYS A 133 -28.15 -40.13 17.18
CA LYS A 133 -28.21 -41.56 17.57
C LYS A 133 -28.25 -42.50 16.36
N GLU A 134 -27.70 -42.09 15.23
CA GLU A 134 -27.69 -42.90 13.98
C GLU A 134 -26.86 -44.18 14.15
N ASP A 135 -25.98 -44.27 15.16
CA ASP A 135 -25.20 -45.46 15.52
C ASP A 135 -25.84 -46.31 16.65
N GLU A 136 -26.96 -45.89 17.27
CA GLU A 136 -27.65 -46.73 18.26
C GLU A 136 -28.58 -47.71 17.55
N VAL A 137 -28.20 -48.99 17.54
CA VAL A 137 -29.06 -50.08 17.08
C VAL A 137 -30.30 -50.13 17.98
N GLN A 138 -31.45 -49.71 17.48
CA GLN A 138 -32.72 -49.84 18.20
C GLN A 138 -33.15 -51.30 18.17
N TYR A 139 -33.17 -51.96 19.34
CA TYR A 139 -33.77 -53.27 19.49
C TYR A 139 -35.26 -53.17 19.20
N LEU A 140 -35.70 -53.83 18.12
CA LEU A 140 -37.12 -54.09 17.89
C LEU A 140 -37.54 -55.20 18.89
N PRO A 141 -38.56 -54.98 19.73
CA PRO A 141 -39.06 -56.04 20.60
C PRO A 141 -39.61 -57.18 19.73
N GLU A 142 -39.21 -58.41 20.03
CA GLU A 142 -39.84 -59.60 19.46
C GLU A 142 -41.27 -59.68 20.02
N PHE A 143 -42.25 -59.65 19.13
CA PHE A 143 -43.65 -59.85 19.50
C PHE A 143 -43.96 -61.35 19.40
N GLU A 144 -44.36 -61.96 20.51
CA GLU A 144 -45.01 -63.26 20.50
C GLU A 144 -46.42 -63.09 19.91
N SER A 145 -46.80 -63.95 18.95
CA SER A 145 -48.14 -63.96 18.38
C SER A 145 -49.13 -64.48 19.42
N VAL A 146 -50.19 -63.71 19.66
CA VAL A 146 -51.31 -64.14 20.52
C VAL A 146 -52.22 -65.06 19.68
N GLU A 147 -52.40 -66.31 20.13
CA GLU A 147 -53.39 -67.27 19.60
C GLU A 147 -54.80 -67.01 20.14
#